data_AF-K9SMB3-F1
#
_entry.id   AF-K9SMB3-F1
#
_cell.length_a   1.000
_cell.length_b   1.000
_cell.length_c   1.000
_cell.angle_alpha   90.00
_cell.angle_beta   90.00
_cell.angle_gamma   90.00
#
_symmetry.space_group_name_H-M   'P 1'
#
loop_
_entity.id
_entity.type
_entity.pdbx_description
1 polymer ?
#
loop_
_entity_poly.entity_id
_entity_poly.type
_entity_poly.pdbx_seq_one_letter_code
_entity_poly.pdbx_strand_id
1 'polypeptide(L)'
;MRLKRSQQYFKDQRLRIAIMAQAINLQVNGDRHTCATKLNLPDFLSSIGLNPRLVAVEYNGEILHRQFWPQTMIQEGDRLEVVTIVGGG
;
A
#
# COMPACT_ATOMS: atom_id res chain seq x y z
N MET A 1 22.25 12.23 -42.28
CA MET A 1 20.87 11.75 -42.03
C MET A 1 20.90 10.54 -41.07
N ARG A 2 20.86 10.76 -39.74
CA ARG A 2 20.38 9.79 -38.70
C ARG A 2 20.72 10.32 -37.29
N LEU A 3 19.93 11.29 -36.81
CA LEU A 3 19.88 11.68 -35.39
C LEU A 3 18.43 11.63 -34.88
N LYS A 4 17.67 10.60 -35.32
CA LYS A 4 16.28 10.37 -34.86
C LYS A 4 16.12 9.15 -33.96
N ARG A 5 17.20 8.44 -33.59
CA ARG A 5 17.12 7.22 -32.74
C ARG A 5 17.22 7.48 -31.23
N SER A 6 17.89 8.54 -30.78
CA SER A 6 18.09 8.81 -29.35
C SER A 6 16.82 9.30 -28.64
N GLN A 7 16.00 10.12 -29.32
CA GLN A 7 14.75 10.65 -28.78
C GLN A 7 13.68 9.57 -28.53
N GLN A 8 13.73 8.45 -29.25
CA GLN A 8 12.75 7.37 -29.12
C GLN A 8 12.99 6.54 -27.85
N TYR A 9 14.26 6.34 -27.48
CA TYR A 9 14.64 5.64 -26.24
C TYR A 9 14.17 6.39 -24.98
N PHE A 10 14.28 7.72 -24.95
CA PHE A 10 13.79 8.52 -23.83
C PHE A 10 12.26 8.60 -23.75
N LYS A 11 11.56 8.48 -24.88
CA LYS A 11 10.08 8.40 -24.90
C LYS A 11 9.58 7.06 -24.38
N ASP A 12 10.23 5.95 -24.75
CA ASP A 12 9.88 4.63 -24.23
C ASP A 12 10.16 4.50 -22.72
N GLN A 13 11.23 5.09 -22.22
CA GLN A 13 11.55 5.06 -20.79
C GLN A 13 10.57 5.89 -19.94
N ARG A 14 10.02 6.98 -20.51
CA ARG A 14 8.89 7.72 -19.92
C ARG A 14 7.57 6.97 -20.01
N LEU A 15 7.37 6.16 -21.06
CA LEU A 15 6.19 5.28 -21.18
C LEU A 15 6.19 4.14 -20.15
N ARG A 16 7.36 3.62 -19.76
CA ARG A 16 7.48 2.59 -18.72
C ARG A 16 7.21 3.12 -17.32
N ILE A 17 7.49 4.41 -17.08
CA ILE A 17 7.14 5.09 -15.84
C ILE A 17 5.65 5.43 -15.80
N ALA A 18 5.01 5.63 -16.97
CA ALA A 18 3.59 5.91 -17.13
C ALA A 18 2.64 4.70 -16.97
N ILE A 19 3.16 3.49 -16.70
CA ILE A 19 2.44 2.52 -15.87
C ILE A 19 2.58 3.01 -14.43
N MET A 20 2.06 4.21 -14.17
CA MET A 20 2.11 4.85 -12.88
C MET A 20 1.30 3.95 -11.95
N ALA A 21 1.97 3.26 -11.03
CA ALA A 21 1.31 2.80 -9.84
C ALA A 21 0.62 4.04 -9.26
N GLN A 22 -0.69 4.13 -9.45
CA GLN A 22 -1.47 5.16 -8.80
C GLN A 22 -1.18 5.01 -7.31
N ALA A 23 -0.81 6.11 -6.67
CA ALA A 23 -0.51 6.12 -5.26
C ALA A 23 -1.79 6.49 -4.51
N ILE A 24 -2.11 5.74 -3.47
CA ILE A 24 -3.23 6.03 -2.58
C ILE A 24 -2.71 6.55 -1.25
N ASN A 25 -3.39 7.55 -0.69
CA ASN A 25 -3.13 8.08 0.63
C ASN A 25 -4.12 7.49 1.63
N LEU A 26 -3.60 7.11 2.79
CA LEU A 26 -4.38 6.59 3.90
C LEU A 26 -3.81 7.08 5.23
N GLN A 27 -4.53 6.82 6.32
CA GLN A 27 -4.04 7.08 7.67
C GLN A 27 -3.79 5.75 8.39
N VAL A 28 -2.67 5.67 9.10
CA VAL A 28 -2.34 4.55 9.98
C VAL A 28 -1.97 5.12 11.33
N ASN A 29 -2.71 4.78 12.39
CA ASN A 29 -2.49 5.31 13.75
C ASN A 29 -2.42 6.85 13.79
N GLY A 30 -3.25 7.52 12.99
CA GLY A 30 -3.25 8.98 12.83
C GLY A 30 -2.19 9.57 11.89
N ASP A 31 -1.17 8.80 11.48
CA ASP A 31 -0.12 9.26 10.58
C ASP A 31 -0.49 9.03 9.11
N ARG A 32 -0.05 9.94 8.23
CA ARG A 32 -0.29 9.84 6.78
C ARG A 32 0.67 8.86 6.14
N HIS A 33 0.13 7.89 5.42
CA HIS A 33 0.88 6.95 4.60
C HIS A 33 0.47 7.05 3.13
N THR A 34 1.39 6.67 2.25
CA THR A 34 1.14 6.52 0.82
C THR A 34 1.58 5.14 0.38
N CYS A 35 0.75 4.44 -0.39
CA CYS A 35 1.10 3.13 -0.94
C CYS A 35 0.61 2.98 -2.39
N ALA A 36 1.02 1.90 -3.05
CA ALA A 36 0.56 1.59 -4.41
C ALA A 36 -0.92 1.16 -4.41
N THR A 37 -1.65 1.49 -5.47
CA THR A 37 -2.99 0.94 -5.71
C THR A 37 -2.98 -0.58 -5.75
N LYS A 38 -4.13 -1.19 -5.44
CA LYS A 38 -4.35 -2.64 -5.50
C LYS A 38 -3.44 -3.43 -4.55
N LEU A 39 -3.11 -2.85 -3.40
CA LEU A 39 -2.45 -3.54 -2.32
C LEU A 39 -3.51 -4.08 -1.34
N ASN A 40 -3.46 -5.36 -1.00
CA ASN A 40 -4.30 -5.90 0.06
C ASN A 40 -3.72 -5.52 1.43
N LEU A 41 -4.53 -5.66 2.49
CA LEU A 41 -4.14 -5.27 3.84
C LEU A 41 -2.85 -5.98 4.35
N PRO A 42 -2.69 -7.32 4.23
CA PRO A 42 -1.46 -7.99 4.68
C PRO A 42 -0.19 -7.50 3.97
N ASP A 43 -0.26 -7.28 2.65
CA ASP A 43 0.86 -6.80 1.87
C ASP A 43 1.19 -5.35 2.23
N PHE A 44 0.17 -4.53 2.48
CA PHE A 44 0.36 -3.17 2.98
C PHE A 44 1.05 -3.13 4.34
N LEU A 45 0.54 -3.89 5.33
CA LEU A 45 1.15 -3.98 6.66
C LEU A 45 2.63 -4.41 6.58
N SER A 46 2.91 -5.42 5.76
CA SER A 46 4.28 -5.90 5.54
C SER A 46 5.15 -4.83 4.88
N SER A 47 4.61 -4.05 3.94
CA SER A 47 5.34 -2.99 3.24
C SER A 47 5.77 -1.83 4.15
N ILE A 48 5.03 -1.60 5.24
CA ILE A 48 5.38 -0.60 6.26
C ILE A 48 6.14 -1.20 7.46
N GLY A 49 6.64 -2.43 7.33
CA GLY A 49 7.49 -3.09 8.32
C GLY A 49 6.75 -3.75 9.48
N LEU A 50 5.42 -3.86 9.42
CA LEU A 50 4.63 -4.55 10.43
C LEU A 50 4.51 -6.03 10.07
N ASN A 51 4.63 -6.90 11.06
CA ASN A 51 4.34 -8.32 10.88
C ASN A 51 2.83 -8.55 11.01
N PRO A 52 2.11 -8.93 9.94
CA PRO A 52 0.66 -9.11 10.00
C PRO A 52 0.24 -10.11 11.08
N ARG A 53 1.08 -11.08 11.45
CA ARG A 53 0.79 -12.11 12.46
C ARG A 53 0.80 -11.57 13.90
N LEU A 54 1.48 -10.45 14.14
CA LEU A 54 1.68 -9.89 15.49
C LEU A 54 0.80 -8.66 15.75
N VAL A 55 -0.11 -8.32 14.83
CA VAL A 55 -0.96 -7.13 14.95
C VAL A 55 -2.44 -7.46 14.85
N ALA A 56 -3.27 -6.61 15.44
CA ALA A 56 -4.70 -6.49 15.19
C ALA A 56 -4.98 -5.16 14.47
N VAL A 57 -6.03 -5.13 13.64
CA VAL A 57 -6.37 -3.97 12.81
C VAL A 57 -7.84 -3.60 12.98
N GLU A 58 -8.08 -2.35 13.32
CA GLU A 58 -9.35 -1.66 13.07
C GLU A 58 -9.27 -1.02 11.69
N TYR A 59 -10.26 -1.28 10.84
CA TYR A 59 -10.38 -0.76 9.50
C TYR A 59 -11.60 0.16 9.43
N ASN A 60 -11.38 1.46 9.21
CA ASN A 60 -12.43 2.47 9.10
C ASN A 60 -13.44 2.49 10.26
N GLY A 61 -12.98 2.25 11.49
CA GLY A 61 -13.82 2.27 12.70
C GLY A 61 -14.32 0.89 13.15
N GLU A 62 -14.01 -0.18 12.42
CA GLU A 62 -14.47 -1.54 12.74
C GLU A 62 -13.31 -2.53 12.85
N ILE A 63 -13.30 -3.37 13.89
CA ILE A 63 -12.29 -4.42 14.03
C ILE A 63 -12.42 -5.42 12.89
N LEU A 64 -11.40 -5.51 12.05
CA LEU A 64 -11.41 -6.36 10.87
C LEU A 64 -10.87 -7.76 11.19
N HIS A 65 -11.74 -8.76 11.13
CA HIS A 65 -11.33 -10.15 11.32
C HIS A 65 -10.31 -10.61 10.27
N ARG A 66 -9.27 -11.33 10.73
CA ARG A 66 -8.12 -11.77 9.91
C ARG A 66 -8.49 -12.54 8.64
N GLN A 67 -9.60 -13.27 8.64
CA GLN A 67 -10.07 -14.02 7.47
C GLN A 67 -10.40 -13.12 6.27
N PHE A 68 -10.75 -11.85 6.50
CA PHE A 68 -11.09 -10.90 5.44
C PHE A 68 -9.88 -10.15 4.89
N TRP A 69 -8.75 -10.13 5.61
CA TRP A 69 -7.59 -9.33 5.24
C TRP A 69 -7.07 -9.57 3.82
N PRO A 70 -6.96 -10.83 3.31
CA PRO A 70 -6.49 -11.06 1.95
C PRO A 70 -7.40 -10.49 0.86
N GLN A 71 -8.67 -10.24 1.18
CA GLN A 71 -9.68 -9.70 0.26
C GLN A 71 -9.87 -8.18 0.44
N THR A 72 -9.45 -7.62 1.57
CA THR A 72 -9.51 -6.18 1.84
C THR A 72 -8.40 -5.45 1.09
N MET A 73 -8.80 -4.76 0.03
CA MET A 73 -7.92 -3.91 -0.76
C MET A 73 -7.88 -2.51 -0.15
N ILE A 74 -6.68 -1.98 0.12
CA ILE A 74 -6.51 -0.60 0.59
C ILE A 74 -7.03 0.37 -0.49
N GLN A 75 -7.82 1.34 -0.05
CA GLN A 75 -8.42 2.40 -0.85
C GLN A 75 -7.91 3.78 -0.42
N GLU A 76 -8.09 4.77 -1.30
CA GLU A 76 -7.83 6.18 -0.97
C GLU A 76 -8.71 6.61 0.22
N GLY A 77 -8.08 7.25 1.21
CA GLY A 77 -8.75 7.83 2.37
C GLY A 77 -9.03 6.85 3.51
N ASP A 78 -8.63 5.59 3.39
CA ASP A 78 -8.78 4.59 4.45
C ASP A 78 -8.09 5.01 5.74
N ARG A 79 -8.63 4.54 6.87
CA ARG A 79 -8.08 4.72 8.21
C ARG A 79 -7.86 3.37 8.86
N LEU A 80 -6.63 3.12 9.29
CA LEU A 80 -6.23 1.91 9.98
C LEU A 80 -5.74 2.26 11.38
N GLU A 81 -6.31 1.62 12.40
CA GLU A 81 -5.67 1.58 13.73
C GLU A 81 -5.05 0.21 13.90
N VAL A 82 -3.74 0.17 14.09
CA VAL A 82 -2.93 -1.06 14.14
C VAL A 82 -2.22 -1.14 15.48
N VAL A 83 -2.55 -2.17 16.24
CA VAL A 83 -1.96 -2.44 17.55
C VAL A 83 -1.20 -3.76 17.55
N THR A 84 -0.02 -3.76 18.17
CA THR A 84 0.78 -4.98 18.34
C THR A 84 0.22 -5.79 19.50
N ILE A 85 0.05 -7.09 19.27
CA ILE A 85 -0.31 -8.05 20.31
C ILE A 85 0.95 -8.32 21.13
N VAL A 86 0.99 -7.80 22.35
CA VAL A 86 2.00 -8.18 23.35
C VAL A 86 1.47 -9.36 24.14
N GLY A 87 2.23 -10.46 24.18
CA GLY A 87 1.89 -11.61 25.03
C GLY A 87 2.03 -11.20 26.49
N GLY A 88 0.92 -11.23 27.24
CA GLY A 88 0.95 -11.16 28.70
C GLY A 88 1.52 -12.45 29.27
N GLY A 89 2.37 -12.33 30.30
CA GLY A 89 2.93 -13.48 31.02
C GLY A 89 1.89 -14.29 31.79
#